data_AF-A0A450SQJ8-F1
#
_entry.id   AF-A0A450SQJ8-F1
#
_cell.length_a   1.000
_cell.length_b   1.000
_cell.length_c   1.000
_cell.angle_alpha   90.00
_cell.angle_beta   90.00
_cell.angle_gamma   90.00
#
_symmetry.space_group_name_H-M   'P 1'
#
loop_
_entity.id
_entity.type
_entity.pdbx_description
1 polymer ?
#
loop_
_entity_poly.entity_id
_entity_poly.type
_entity_poly.pdbx_seq_one_letter_code
_entity_poly.pdbx_strand_id
1 'polypeptide(L)'
;MDINENLKTGNLLELSSRGGEEPVDDLDEINEVIPFTYSITSYGADYPVDSLVDRIGKKDIVIPKFSWDPTEETNIEGFQRQYVWPRPTADRFIESLLLGLPVPGIFLFKENSSSPALVLDGHQRLFTLFSYYDGVINGKEYQLVNVQKQFAGKKYKDLDVGDRRRLDDSIIHATIIRQDEPTDDQSSIYSIFERLNKGGINLQPQEIRVALYHGEFVRVLQALNSKKAWRTLYGKEGSRLKDMEMILRFFAFLYYSGKYRRPMKDFLNRYMATNQHLKKQSEKELNEIFEKTTQTILTGIGAKAFRPSGRAVNAAVVDSLMVGIGKRLNKGGITDNRNFKKQFDMLMEDPKYTETIKAGTAEEAKVKERLRLTEEAFSQVP
;
A
#
# COMPACT_ATOMS: atom_id res chain seq x y z
N MET A 1 -8.23 40.32 0.17
CA MET A 1 -9.43 39.76 -0.50
C MET A 1 -8.92 38.61 -1.34
N ASP A 2 -9.04 37.41 -0.79
CA ASP A 2 -8.08 36.35 -1.09
C ASP A 2 -8.76 35.21 -1.83
N ILE A 3 -8.12 34.75 -2.91
CA ILE A 3 -8.69 33.78 -3.86
C ILE A 3 -8.40 32.32 -3.39
N ASN A 4 -7.83 32.15 -2.20
CA ASN A 4 -7.16 30.92 -1.75
C ASN A 4 -7.98 29.97 -0.85
N GLU A 5 -9.21 30.30 -0.45
CA GLU A 5 -9.96 29.44 0.51
C GLU A 5 -10.85 28.36 -0.16
N ASN A 6 -11.38 28.61 -1.36
CA ASN A 6 -12.40 27.74 -1.99
C ASN A 6 -11.89 26.43 -2.62
N LEU A 7 -10.63 26.04 -2.43
CA LEU A 7 -10.03 24.85 -3.05
C LEU A 7 -9.79 23.65 -2.11
N LYS A 8 -10.10 23.77 -0.81
CA LYS A 8 -9.60 22.82 0.22
C LYS A 8 -10.47 21.61 0.59
N THR A 9 -11.73 21.52 0.15
CA THR A 9 -12.64 20.45 0.64
C THR A 9 -13.43 19.68 -0.42
N GLY A 10 -13.64 20.22 -1.63
CA GLY A 10 -14.57 19.61 -2.60
C GLY A 10 -14.05 18.37 -3.37
N ASN A 11 -12.75 18.32 -3.70
CA ASN A 11 -12.29 17.55 -4.86
C ASN A 11 -11.63 16.18 -4.54
N LEU A 12 -11.47 15.83 -3.26
CA LEU A 12 -10.89 14.54 -2.84
C LEU A 12 -11.91 13.39 -2.83
N LEU A 13 -13.20 13.69 -2.62
CA LEU A 13 -14.27 12.69 -2.57
C LEU A 13 -14.71 12.20 -3.96
N GLU A 14 -14.64 13.03 -5.00
CA GLU A 14 -15.08 12.61 -6.34
C GLU A 14 -14.10 11.64 -7.02
N LEU A 15 -12.79 11.75 -6.72
CA LEU A 15 -11.76 10.92 -7.35
C LEU A 15 -11.75 9.46 -6.83
N SER A 16 -12.24 9.18 -5.62
CA SER A 16 -12.39 7.79 -5.12
C SER A 16 -13.53 7.04 -5.82
N SER A 17 -14.54 7.76 -6.31
CA SER A 17 -15.75 7.16 -6.91
C SER A 17 -15.49 6.28 -8.15
N ARG A 18 -14.37 6.52 -8.86
CA ARG A 18 -14.06 5.83 -10.13
C ARG A 18 -13.62 4.37 -9.97
N GLY A 19 -13.25 3.94 -8.77
CA GLY A 19 -12.83 2.55 -8.50
C GLY A 19 -13.97 1.62 -8.02
N GLY A 20 -15.11 2.16 -7.62
CA GLY A 20 -16.16 1.39 -6.93
C GLY A 20 -15.77 0.93 -5.52
N GLU A 21 -14.77 1.57 -4.92
CA GLU A 21 -14.27 1.30 -3.57
C GLU A 21 -15.24 1.82 -2.50
N GLU A 22 -15.23 1.20 -1.32
CA GLU A 22 -15.96 1.71 -0.15
C GLU A 22 -15.33 3.03 0.31
N PRO A 23 -16.09 4.13 0.42
CA PRO A 23 -15.54 5.39 0.89
C PRO A 23 -15.16 5.28 2.37
N VAL A 24 -13.89 5.55 2.68
CA VAL A 24 -13.35 5.58 4.04
C VAL A 24 -13.19 7.03 4.50
N ASP A 25 -13.76 7.32 5.66
CA ASP A 25 -13.60 8.57 6.40
C ASP A 25 -12.38 8.45 7.32
N ASP A 26 -11.25 9.01 6.85
CA ASP A 26 -9.93 8.99 7.49
C ASP A 26 -9.18 10.30 7.17
N LEU A 27 -9.73 11.41 7.71
CA LEU A 27 -9.44 12.78 7.29
C LEU A 27 -7.96 13.23 7.41
N ASP A 28 -7.20 12.61 8.32
CA ASP A 28 -5.86 13.10 8.70
C ASP A 28 -4.73 12.49 7.85
N GLU A 29 -4.72 11.17 7.59
CA GLU A 29 -3.50 10.43 7.19
C GLU A 29 -2.83 11.01 5.94
N ILE A 30 -3.60 11.34 4.90
CA ILE A 30 -3.06 11.82 3.60
C ILE A 30 -2.14 13.04 3.81
N ASN A 31 -2.53 13.94 4.73
CA ASN A 31 -1.83 15.19 5.02
C ASN A 31 -0.70 15.04 6.04
N GLU A 32 -0.53 13.87 6.67
CA GLU A 32 0.50 13.66 7.67
C GLU A 32 1.92 13.58 7.08
N VAL A 33 2.84 14.32 7.70
CA VAL A 33 4.27 14.34 7.38
C VAL A 33 5.04 13.57 8.44
N ILE A 34 5.87 12.62 8.01
CA ILE A 34 6.81 11.92 8.89
C ILE A 34 7.96 12.89 9.23
N PRO A 35 8.32 13.10 10.51
CA PRO A 35 9.50 13.89 10.86
C PRO A 35 10.77 13.11 10.49
N PHE A 36 11.70 13.75 9.79
CA PHE A 36 12.85 13.05 9.18
C PHE A 36 14.13 13.22 9.99
N THR A 37 14.67 12.11 10.51
CA THR A 37 16.05 11.97 10.98
C THR A 37 16.58 10.62 10.49
N TYR A 38 17.37 10.61 9.41
CA TYR A 38 17.91 9.40 8.82
C TYR A 38 19.25 9.61 8.12
N SER A 39 20.04 8.53 8.01
CA SER A 39 21.18 8.45 7.09
C SER A 39 20.82 7.55 5.92
N ILE A 40 21.11 8.02 4.71
CA ILE A 40 20.96 7.27 3.48
C ILE A 40 22.23 7.42 2.64
N THR A 41 22.73 6.28 2.14
CA THR A 41 23.82 6.25 1.17
C THR A 41 23.22 6.06 -0.22
N SER A 42 23.51 6.98 -1.14
CA SER A 42 23.13 6.85 -2.55
C SER A 42 24.34 6.89 -3.47
N TYR A 43 24.27 6.15 -4.57
CA TYR A 43 25.31 6.11 -5.59
C TYR A 43 24.71 5.93 -6.99
N GLY A 44 25.39 6.48 -7.99
CA GLY A 44 25.05 6.25 -9.39
C GLY A 44 25.52 4.88 -9.87
N ALA A 45 24.74 4.26 -10.75
CA ALA A 45 25.12 3.08 -11.51
C ALA A 45 24.52 3.17 -12.92
N ASP A 46 25.35 2.97 -13.93
CA ASP A 46 24.94 3.04 -15.33
C ASP A 46 24.76 1.63 -15.89
N TYR A 47 23.60 1.37 -16.49
CA TYR A 47 23.27 0.05 -17.04
C TYR A 47 22.91 0.15 -18.53
N PRO A 48 23.50 -0.69 -19.39
CA PRO A 48 22.92 -1.06 -20.68
C PRO A 48 21.48 -1.59 -20.53
N VAL A 49 20.63 -1.32 -21.52
CA VAL A 49 19.22 -1.76 -21.51
C VAL A 49 19.11 -3.28 -21.50
N ASP A 50 19.96 -3.99 -22.25
CA ASP A 50 19.94 -5.46 -22.28
C ASP A 50 20.22 -6.03 -20.88
N SER A 51 21.18 -5.47 -20.15
CA SER A 51 21.51 -5.84 -18.77
C SER A 51 20.38 -5.53 -17.80
N LEU A 52 19.62 -4.44 -18.00
CA LEU A 52 18.42 -4.19 -17.19
C LEU A 52 17.34 -5.24 -17.46
N VAL A 53 17.08 -5.59 -18.72
CA VAL A 53 16.06 -6.60 -19.09
C VAL A 53 16.46 -7.97 -18.54
N ASP A 54 17.72 -8.38 -18.70
CA ASP A 54 18.28 -9.63 -18.16
C ASP A 54 18.15 -9.69 -16.63
N ARG A 55 18.46 -8.59 -15.92
CA ARG A 55 18.32 -8.50 -14.46
C ARG A 55 16.87 -8.53 -14.00
N ILE A 56 15.94 -7.98 -14.76
CA ILE A 56 14.50 -8.07 -14.46
C ILE A 56 14.03 -9.53 -14.65
N GLY A 57 14.44 -10.19 -15.75
CA GLY A 57 14.14 -11.60 -16.01
C GLY A 57 14.69 -12.55 -14.94
N LYS A 58 15.93 -12.29 -14.46
CA LYS A 58 16.58 -13.02 -13.36
C LYS A 58 16.05 -12.66 -11.97
N LYS A 59 15.19 -11.65 -11.85
CA LYS A 59 14.67 -11.09 -10.59
C LYS A 59 15.78 -10.44 -9.70
N ASP A 60 16.93 -10.10 -10.27
CA ASP A 60 17.97 -9.25 -9.68
C ASP A 60 17.46 -7.81 -9.45
N ILE A 61 16.63 -7.33 -10.38
CA ILE A 61 15.89 -6.06 -10.26
C ILE A 61 14.40 -6.42 -10.17
N VAL A 62 13.82 -6.17 -9.00
CA VAL A 62 12.40 -6.40 -8.72
C VAL A 62 11.64 -5.11 -9.01
N ILE A 63 10.87 -5.13 -10.09
CA ILE A 63 9.77 -4.19 -10.28
C ILE A 63 8.70 -4.53 -9.21
N PRO A 64 8.34 -3.60 -8.28
CA PRO A 64 7.20 -3.81 -7.41
C PRO A 64 5.90 -3.66 -8.20
N LYS A 65 4.97 -4.51 -7.84
CA LYS A 65 3.86 -4.94 -8.67
C LYS A 65 2.61 -5.01 -7.66
N PHE A 66 1.34 -4.94 -8.10
CA PHE A 66 0.02 -4.86 -7.37
C PHE A 66 -1.23 -5.49 -8.12
N SER A 67 -1.27 -6.81 -8.35
CA SER A 67 -2.36 -7.66 -8.89
C SER A 67 -2.24 -9.13 -8.42
N TRP A 68 -3.33 -9.80 -8.07
CA TRP A 68 -3.31 -11.04 -7.28
C TRP A 68 -3.46 -12.31 -8.14
N ASP A 69 -2.37 -13.05 -8.36
CA ASP A 69 -2.39 -14.39 -8.96
C ASP A 69 -1.85 -15.42 -7.95
N PRO A 70 -2.63 -16.44 -7.54
CA PRO A 70 -2.20 -17.43 -6.55
C PRO A 70 -1.25 -18.51 -7.10
N THR A 71 -0.76 -18.40 -8.34
CA THR A 71 0.08 -19.43 -8.99
C THR A 71 1.56 -19.09 -9.13
N GLU A 72 2.00 -17.84 -8.89
CA GLU A 72 3.44 -17.49 -8.90
C GLU A 72 4.12 -17.84 -7.56
N GLU A 73 4.68 -19.04 -7.44
CA GLU A 73 5.62 -19.40 -6.36
C GLU A 73 6.85 -18.47 -6.35
N THR A 74 6.79 -17.40 -5.56
CA THR A 74 7.89 -16.46 -5.37
C THR A 74 7.95 -16.01 -3.91
N ASN A 75 9.14 -15.97 -3.32
CA ASN A 75 9.35 -15.42 -1.97
C ASN A 75 9.18 -13.89 -1.88
N ILE A 76 8.70 -13.27 -2.97
CA ILE A 76 8.36 -11.85 -3.08
C ILE A 76 6.95 -11.81 -3.70
N GLU A 77 5.96 -12.32 -2.96
CA GLU A 77 4.55 -12.21 -3.35
C GLU A 77 4.21 -10.73 -3.50
N GLY A 78 4.06 -10.35 -4.77
CA GLY A 78 4.44 -9.02 -5.22
C GLY A 78 3.80 -8.56 -6.54
N PHE A 79 2.97 -9.36 -7.22
CA PHE A 79 1.71 -8.91 -7.88
C PHE A 79 1.79 -8.30 -9.36
N GLN A 80 1.18 -7.15 -9.82
CA GLN A 80 1.50 -6.22 -11.00
C GLN A 80 0.93 -4.72 -10.91
N ARG A 81 1.70 -3.60 -10.81
CA ARG A 81 1.15 -2.18 -10.71
C ARG A 81 0.56 -1.88 -12.09
N GLN A 82 -0.71 -1.50 -12.23
CA GLN A 82 -1.31 -1.41 -13.56
C GLN A 82 -0.46 -0.56 -14.51
N TYR A 83 -0.17 -1.10 -15.69
CA TYR A 83 0.58 -0.42 -16.72
C TYR A 83 -0.34 0.63 -17.38
N VAL A 84 -0.18 1.87 -16.94
CA VAL A 84 -1.04 3.02 -17.30
C VAL A 84 -0.48 3.87 -18.44
N TRP A 85 0.76 3.62 -18.86
CA TRP A 85 1.32 4.27 -20.04
C TRP A 85 0.51 3.89 -21.29
N PRO A 86 -0.13 4.86 -21.99
CA PRO A 86 -0.84 4.55 -23.22
C PRO A 86 0.17 4.19 -24.30
N ARG A 87 -0.25 3.37 -25.28
CA ARG A 87 0.66 2.81 -26.29
C ARG A 87 1.59 3.83 -26.99
N PRO A 88 1.17 5.06 -27.32
CA PRO A 88 2.07 6.05 -27.91
C PRO A 88 3.21 6.50 -26.99
N THR A 89 3.03 6.49 -25.67
CA THR A 89 4.08 6.81 -24.69
C THR A 89 5.11 5.68 -24.60
N ALA A 90 4.62 4.43 -24.60
CA ALA A 90 5.45 3.23 -24.63
C ALA A 90 6.35 3.18 -25.87
N ASP A 91 5.74 3.32 -27.04
CA ASP A 91 6.41 3.29 -28.35
C ASP A 91 7.47 4.40 -28.48
N ARG A 92 7.14 5.64 -28.08
CA ARG A 92 8.08 6.78 -28.12
C ARG A 92 9.25 6.64 -27.16
N PHE A 93 9.06 5.98 -26.01
CA PHE A 93 10.16 5.73 -25.08
C PHE A 93 11.18 4.72 -25.65
N ILE A 94 10.72 3.68 -26.34
CA ILE A 94 11.59 2.78 -27.10
C ILE A 94 12.25 3.51 -28.27
N GLU A 95 11.51 4.37 -28.99
CA GLU A 95 12.06 5.19 -30.08
C GLU A 95 13.19 6.11 -29.61
N SER A 96 13.07 6.76 -28.45
CA SER A 96 14.15 7.60 -27.90
C SER A 96 15.48 6.84 -27.78
N LEU A 97 15.43 5.59 -27.30
CA LEU A 97 16.63 4.73 -27.16
C LEU A 97 17.14 4.28 -28.55
N LEU A 98 16.24 3.89 -29.46
CA LEU A 98 16.57 3.60 -30.87
C LEU A 98 17.12 4.80 -31.66
N LEU A 99 16.98 6.02 -31.15
CA LEU A 99 17.62 7.23 -31.69
C LEU A 99 18.91 7.61 -30.94
N GLY A 100 19.19 7.02 -29.78
CA GLY A 100 20.30 7.43 -28.90
C GLY A 100 20.03 8.72 -28.11
N LEU A 101 18.75 9.05 -27.88
CA LEU A 101 18.34 10.21 -27.08
C LEU A 101 18.38 9.87 -25.57
N PRO A 102 18.82 10.80 -24.70
CA PRO A 102 18.83 10.57 -23.26
C PRO A 102 17.40 10.42 -22.72
N VAL A 103 17.20 9.44 -21.84
CA VAL A 103 15.96 9.21 -21.10
C VAL A 103 16.15 9.53 -19.61
N PRO A 104 15.08 9.81 -18.84
CA PRO A 104 15.19 9.98 -17.39
C PRO A 104 15.81 8.74 -16.72
N GLY A 105 16.56 8.95 -15.64
CA GLY A 105 17.12 7.88 -14.82
C GLY A 105 16.10 7.15 -13.94
N ILE A 106 16.46 5.97 -13.44
CA ILE A 106 15.63 5.15 -12.54
C ILE A 106 16.10 5.29 -11.08
N PHE A 107 15.22 4.98 -10.13
CA PHE A 107 15.58 4.91 -8.71
C PHE A 107 15.36 3.50 -8.18
N LEU A 108 16.40 2.93 -7.57
CA LEU A 108 16.42 1.58 -7.01
C LEU A 108 16.72 1.64 -5.51
N PHE A 109 15.97 0.91 -4.69
CA PHE A 109 16.33 0.60 -3.31
C PHE A 109 17.06 -0.74 -3.27
N LYS A 110 18.16 -0.83 -2.50
CA LYS A 110 18.86 -2.10 -2.25
C LYS A 110 19.21 -2.22 -0.77
N GLU A 111 18.45 -3.06 -0.06
CA GLU A 111 18.52 -3.29 1.38
C GLU A 111 19.93 -3.68 1.88
N ASN A 112 20.55 -4.68 1.24
CA ASN A 112 21.93 -5.09 1.51
C ASN A 112 22.61 -5.49 0.18
N SER A 113 23.90 -5.85 0.20
CA SER A 113 24.65 -6.20 -1.02
C SER A 113 24.07 -7.37 -1.82
N SER A 114 23.40 -8.30 -1.14
CA SER A 114 22.95 -9.59 -1.70
C SER A 114 21.46 -9.61 -2.06
N SER A 115 20.63 -8.78 -1.43
CA SER A 115 19.20 -8.63 -1.80
C SER A 115 19.05 -8.12 -3.24
N PRO A 116 17.96 -8.49 -3.95
CA PRO A 116 17.54 -7.82 -5.18
C PRO A 116 17.35 -6.31 -5.01
N ALA A 117 17.39 -5.57 -6.12
CA ALA A 117 17.13 -4.13 -6.14
C ALA A 117 15.65 -3.84 -6.46
N LEU A 118 14.94 -3.19 -5.55
CA LEU A 118 13.52 -2.82 -5.68
C LEU A 118 13.37 -1.49 -6.43
N VAL A 119 12.53 -1.44 -7.47
CA VAL A 119 12.31 -0.21 -8.25
C VAL A 119 11.40 0.79 -7.51
N LEU A 120 11.95 1.92 -7.07
CA LEU A 120 11.19 3.04 -6.48
C LEU A 120 10.61 3.98 -7.55
N ASP A 121 11.37 4.27 -8.60
CA ASP A 121 10.89 4.98 -9.80
C ASP A 121 11.53 4.38 -11.06
N GLY A 122 10.81 4.48 -12.17
CA GLY A 122 11.18 3.89 -13.45
C GLY A 122 10.32 2.71 -13.85
N HIS A 123 9.36 2.27 -13.02
CA HIS A 123 8.54 1.09 -13.32
C HIS A 123 7.99 1.07 -14.75
N GLN A 124 7.22 2.10 -15.16
CA GLN A 124 6.61 2.09 -16.50
C GLN A 124 7.66 2.02 -17.62
N ARG A 125 8.85 2.61 -17.43
CA ARG A 125 9.98 2.53 -18.36
C ARG A 125 10.53 1.10 -18.42
N LEU A 126 10.92 0.53 -17.27
CA LEU A 126 11.50 -0.81 -17.16
C LEU A 126 10.54 -1.92 -17.64
N PHE A 127 9.25 -1.80 -17.32
CA PHE A 127 8.22 -2.71 -17.84
C PHE A 127 8.09 -2.60 -19.36
N THR A 128 8.16 -1.39 -19.93
CA THR A 128 8.14 -1.19 -21.39
C THR A 128 9.33 -1.86 -22.08
N LEU A 129 10.54 -1.77 -21.51
CA LEU A 129 11.73 -2.45 -22.05
C LEU A 129 11.54 -3.96 -22.03
N PHE A 130 11.21 -4.51 -20.87
CA PHE A 130 11.00 -5.94 -20.67
C PHE A 130 9.94 -6.48 -21.64
N SER A 131 8.77 -5.83 -21.72
CA SER A 131 7.69 -6.19 -22.66
C SER A 131 8.07 -6.04 -24.14
N TYR A 132 9.00 -5.17 -24.52
CA TYR A 132 9.44 -5.05 -25.91
C TYR A 132 10.42 -6.17 -26.30
N TYR A 133 11.33 -6.53 -25.39
CA TYR A 133 12.30 -7.62 -25.57
C TYR A 133 11.61 -9.01 -25.55
N ASP A 134 10.70 -9.23 -24.60
CA ASP A 134 9.81 -10.40 -24.53
C ASP A 134 8.85 -10.47 -25.74
N GLY A 135 8.52 -9.31 -26.31
CA GLY A 135 7.63 -9.18 -27.46
C GLY A 135 6.14 -9.22 -27.10
N VAL A 136 5.78 -9.12 -25.81
CA VAL A 136 4.39 -9.08 -25.33
C VAL A 136 4.18 -7.95 -24.32
N ILE A 137 3.10 -7.18 -24.50
CA ILE A 137 2.60 -6.21 -23.53
C ILE A 137 1.11 -6.45 -23.25
N ASN A 138 0.73 -6.54 -21.98
CA ASN A 138 -0.67 -6.72 -21.55
C ASN A 138 -1.41 -7.85 -22.32
N GLY A 139 -0.71 -8.97 -22.58
CA GLY A 139 -1.24 -10.12 -23.32
C GLY A 139 -1.36 -9.95 -24.85
N LYS A 140 -0.72 -8.93 -25.44
CA LYS A 140 -0.72 -8.65 -26.89
C LYS A 140 0.69 -8.45 -27.42
N GLU A 141 0.92 -8.80 -28.68
CA GLU A 141 2.25 -8.72 -29.30
C GLU A 141 2.77 -7.26 -29.38
N TYR A 142 4.02 -7.04 -28.97
CA TYR A 142 4.69 -5.74 -28.96
C TYR A 142 5.44 -5.50 -30.27
N GLN A 143 4.77 -4.85 -31.22
CA GLN A 143 5.40 -4.19 -32.37
C GLN A 143 5.23 -2.67 -32.28
N LEU A 144 6.25 -1.88 -32.63
CA LEU A 144 6.18 -0.42 -32.54
C LEU A 144 5.19 0.15 -33.58
N VAL A 145 4.33 1.09 -33.19
CA VAL A 145 3.33 1.70 -34.09
C VAL A 145 3.46 3.22 -34.14
N ASN A 146 3.69 3.87 -33.00
CA ASN A 146 3.62 5.34 -32.86
C ASN A 146 5.00 6.01 -33.01
N VAL A 147 5.78 5.57 -34.00
CA VAL A 147 7.21 5.86 -34.21
C VAL A 147 7.50 6.23 -35.67
N GLN A 148 8.75 6.65 -35.97
CA GLN A 148 9.23 6.86 -37.33
C GLN A 148 9.15 5.60 -38.21
N LYS A 149 8.98 5.81 -39.52
CA LYS A 149 8.74 4.77 -40.54
C LYS A 149 9.76 3.63 -40.54
N GLN A 150 11.00 3.88 -40.15
CA GLN A 150 12.07 2.88 -40.09
C GLN A 150 11.91 1.86 -38.94
N PHE A 151 11.18 2.22 -37.89
CA PHE A 151 10.90 1.38 -36.72
C PHE A 151 9.46 0.85 -36.70
N ALA A 152 8.54 1.48 -37.44
CA ALA A 152 7.13 1.11 -37.48
C ALA A 152 6.92 -0.34 -37.97
N GLY A 153 6.15 -1.12 -37.22
CA GLY A 153 5.92 -2.55 -37.45
C GLY A 153 6.99 -3.49 -36.89
N LYS A 154 8.18 -2.99 -36.49
CA LYS A 154 9.26 -3.85 -35.97
C LYS A 154 9.03 -4.25 -34.50
N LYS A 155 9.23 -5.53 -34.20
CA LYS A 155 9.40 -6.08 -32.84
C LYS A 155 10.91 -6.08 -32.53
N TYR A 156 11.32 -6.29 -31.27
CA TYR A 156 12.74 -6.29 -30.89
C TYR A 156 13.59 -7.24 -31.76
N LYS A 157 13.08 -8.44 -32.04
CA LYS A 157 13.71 -9.45 -32.92
C LYS A 157 13.75 -9.08 -34.42
N ASP A 158 12.92 -8.13 -34.85
CA ASP A 158 12.81 -7.66 -36.24
C ASP A 158 13.60 -6.35 -36.48
N LEU A 159 14.33 -5.86 -35.47
CA LEU A 159 15.23 -4.72 -35.58
C LEU A 159 16.46 -5.05 -36.43
N ASP A 160 16.93 -4.05 -37.18
CA ASP A 160 18.17 -4.17 -37.96
C ASP A 160 19.36 -4.26 -37.00
N VAL A 161 20.43 -4.95 -37.38
CA VAL A 161 21.54 -5.28 -36.46
C VAL A 161 22.17 -4.04 -35.81
N GLY A 162 22.18 -2.89 -36.50
CA GLY A 162 22.64 -1.61 -35.95
C GLY A 162 21.63 -0.94 -35.00
N ASP A 163 20.34 -1.03 -35.29
CA ASP A 163 19.27 -0.49 -34.44
C ASP A 163 19.16 -1.28 -33.13
N ARG A 164 19.21 -2.61 -33.23
CA ARG A 164 19.17 -3.49 -32.06
C ARG A 164 20.36 -3.22 -31.14
N ARG A 165 21.59 -3.26 -31.65
CA ARG A 165 22.79 -2.90 -30.88
C ARG A 165 22.67 -1.54 -30.20
N ARG A 166 22.19 -0.51 -30.90
CA ARG A 166 21.99 0.82 -30.29
C ARG A 166 20.98 0.78 -29.14
N LEU A 167 19.91 -0.01 -29.23
CA LEU A 167 18.97 -0.21 -28.14
C LEU A 167 19.61 -1.03 -26.99
N ASP A 168 20.34 -2.08 -27.30
CA ASP A 168 21.04 -2.96 -26.34
C ASP A 168 22.07 -2.13 -25.53
N ASP A 169 22.96 -1.42 -26.24
CA ASP A 169 24.05 -0.57 -25.74
C ASP A 169 23.56 0.75 -25.10
N SER A 170 22.26 1.08 -25.19
CA SER A 170 21.73 2.33 -24.63
C SER A 170 21.85 2.34 -23.11
N ILE A 171 22.38 3.43 -22.54
CA ILE A 171 22.56 3.57 -21.09
C ILE A 171 21.33 4.18 -20.43
N ILE A 172 20.88 3.55 -19.35
CA ILE A 172 19.93 4.12 -18.40
C ILE A 172 20.64 4.31 -17.06
N HIS A 173 20.77 5.58 -16.66
CA HIS A 173 21.31 5.97 -15.37
C HIS A 173 20.39 5.51 -14.23
N ALA A 174 20.95 4.90 -13.19
CA ALA A 174 20.24 4.50 -11.98
C ALA A 174 20.83 5.17 -10.74
N THR A 175 19.97 5.75 -9.90
CA THR A 175 20.33 6.11 -8.52
C THR A 175 19.98 4.93 -7.62
N ILE A 176 20.99 4.26 -7.06
CA ILE A 176 20.80 3.19 -6.08
C ILE A 176 20.88 3.80 -4.69
N ILE A 177 19.85 3.55 -3.88
CA ILE A 177 19.70 4.05 -2.51
C ILE A 177 19.80 2.87 -1.55
N ARG A 178 20.52 3.08 -0.44
CA ARG A 178 20.48 2.25 0.77
C ARG A 178 20.08 3.11 1.96
N GLN A 179 19.47 2.49 2.96
CA GLN A 179 19.21 3.12 4.25
C GLN A 179 20.31 2.66 5.20
N ASP A 180 21.01 3.61 5.83
CA ASP A 180 22.03 3.29 6.83
C ASP A 180 21.43 3.38 8.24
N GLU A 181 20.56 4.39 8.46
CA GLU A 181 19.75 4.53 9.68
C GLU A 181 18.33 5.05 9.34
N PRO A 182 17.28 4.63 10.08
CA PRO A 182 17.28 3.59 11.12
C PRO A 182 17.56 2.19 10.53
N THR A 183 17.70 1.18 11.40
CA THR A 183 17.92 -0.23 10.99
C THR A 183 16.78 -1.17 11.40
N ASP A 184 15.80 -0.68 12.17
CA ASP A 184 14.64 -1.44 12.66
C ASP A 184 13.35 -1.25 11.83
N ASP A 185 13.33 -0.32 10.87
CA ASP A 185 12.28 -0.21 9.84
C ASP A 185 12.85 0.28 8.48
N GLN A 186 11.98 0.59 7.51
CA GLN A 186 12.35 1.17 6.20
C GLN A 186 11.72 2.57 5.99
N SER A 187 11.51 3.35 7.05
CA SER A 187 10.75 4.61 7.00
C SER A 187 11.44 5.73 6.20
N SER A 188 12.77 5.69 6.05
CA SER A 188 13.51 6.61 5.16
C SER A 188 13.22 6.27 3.70
N ILE A 189 13.26 4.98 3.34
CA ILE A 189 12.91 4.50 1.98
C ILE A 189 11.45 4.77 1.66
N TYR A 190 10.53 4.52 2.60
CA TYR A 190 9.12 4.90 2.51
C TYR A 190 8.98 6.39 2.18
N SER A 191 9.71 7.26 2.90
CA SER A 191 9.66 8.70 2.73
C SER A 191 10.19 9.17 1.37
N ILE A 192 11.22 8.51 0.84
CA ILE A 192 11.74 8.77 -0.52
C ILE A 192 10.75 8.28 -1.57
N PHE A 193 10.18 7.08 -1.39
CA PHE A 193 9.21 6.51 -2.34
C PHE A 193 7.92 7.34 -2.38
N GLU A 194 7.40 7.81 -1.25
CA GLU A 194 6.27 8.74 -1.19
C GLU A 194 6.57 10.03 -1.97
N ARG A 195 7.80 10.56 -1.89
CA ARG A 195 8.23 11.78 -2.60
C ARG A 195 8.42 11.57 -4.10
N LEU A 196 9.09 10.50 -4.53
CA LEU A 196 9.31 10.18 -5.95
C LEU A 196 8.00 9.93 -6.71
N ASN A 197 7.01 9.30 -6.06
CA ASN A 197 5.71 9.04 -6.69
C ASN A 197 4.92 10.32 -7.06
N LYS A 198 5.23 11.50 -6.48
CA LYS A 198 4.43 12.74 -6.62
C LYS A 198 4.38 13.35 -8.03
N GLY A 199 5.16 12.80 -8.97
CA GLY A 199 5.12 13.16 -10.39
C GLY A 199 4.12 12.36 -11.25
N GLY A 200 3.35 11.43 -10.69
CA GLY A 200 2.46 10.55 -11.46
C GLY A 200 1.26 10.03 -10.67
N ILE A 201 0.83 8.80 -10.95
CA ILE A 201 -0.19 8.13 -10.12
C ILE A 201 0.44 7.77 -8.78
N ASN A 202 0.14 8.58 -7.76
CA ASN A 202 0.55 8.34 -6.38
C ASN A 202 0.08 6.96 -5.91
N LEU A 203 0.96 6.21 -5.24
CA LEU A 203 0.54 5.11 -4.38
C LEU A 203 -0.04 5.66 -3.07
N GLN A 204 -1.06 5.00 -2.53
CA GLN A 204 -1.49 5.19 -1.15
C GLN A 204 -0.45 4.63 -0.17
N PRO A 205 -0.48 5.06 1.11
CA PRO A 205 0.42 4.54 2.14
C PRO A 205 0.51 3.01 2.20
N GLN A 206 -0.62 2.31 2.12
CA GLN A 206 -0.63 0.84 2.17
C GLN A 206 -0.01 0.18 0.92
N GLU A 207 -0.21 0.73 -0.28
CA GLU A 207 0.49 0.25 -1.49
C GLU A 207 2.01 0.42 -1.36
N ILE A 208 2.49 1.51 -0.73
CA ILE A 208 3.92 1.69 -0.44
C ILE A 208 4.40 0.65 0.59
N ARG A 209 3.65 0.44 1.69
CA ARG A 209 3.99 -0.54 2.74
C ARG A 209 4.09 -1.97 2.20
N VAL A 210 3.20 -2.39 1.31
CA VAL A 210 3.18 -3.73 0.70
C VAL A 210 4.41 -3.98 -0.16
N ALA A 211 4.90 -2.98 -0.91
CA ALA A 211 6.10 -3.12 -1.73
C ALA A 211 7.40 -3.16 -0.91
N LEU A 212 7.48 -2.38 0.18
CA LEU A 212 8.67 -2.30 1.03
C LEU A 212 8.75 -3.48 2.00
N TYR A 213 7.72 -3.64 2.85
CA TYR A 213 7.66 -4.67 3.89
C TYR A 213 7.04 -5.98 3.37
N HIS A 214 7.42 -6.39 2.16
CA HIS A 214 6.95 -7.62 1.52
C HIS A 214 7.35 -8.87 2.33
N GLY A 215 6.55 -9.93 2.23
CA GLY A 215 6.79 -11.18 2.95
C GLY A 215 5.55 -11.70 3.68
N GLU A 216 5.78 -12.49 4.72
CA GLU A 216 4.76 -13.37 5.31
C GLU A 216 3.56 -12.60 5.88
N PHE A 217 3.81 -11.50 6.59
CA PHE A 217 2.74 -10.70 7.19
C PHE A 217 1.86 -9.98 6.16
N VAL A 218 2.40 -9.61 4.99
CA VAL A 218 1.61 -9.09 3.86
C VAL A 218 0.58 -10.12 3.39
N ARG A 219 0.97 -11.41 3.31
CA ARG A 219 0.07 -12.51 2.93
C ARG A 219 -1.01 -12.75 3.96
N VAL A 220 -0.67 -12.68 5.26
CA VAL A 220 -1.67 -12.79 6.33
C VAL A 220 -2.69 -11.64 6.21
N LEU A 221 -2.25 -10.39 6.05
CA LEU A 221 -3.15 -9.25 5.85
C LEU A 221 -4.05 -9.42 4.61
N GLN A 222 -3.51 -9.94 3.50
CA GLN A 222 -4.27 -10.26 2.28
C GLN A 222 -5.30 -11.37 2.53
N ALA A 223 -4.90 -12.50 3.12
CA ALA A 223 -5.78 -13.63 3.41
C ALA A 223 -6.91 -13.26 4.37
N LEU A 224 -6.66 -12.31 5.29
CA LEU A 224 -7.66 -11.73 6.17
C LEU A 224 -8.60 -10.77 5.44
N ASN A 225 -8.12 -10.05 4.42
CA ASN A 225 -8.92 -9.12 3.64
C ASN A 225 -10.07 -9.82 2.88
N SER A 226 -9.86 -11.02 2.36
CA SER A 226 -10.93 -11.76 1.67
C SER A 226 -11.87 -12.55 2.59
N LYS A 227 -11.75 -12.45 3.93
CA LYS A 227 -12.62 -13.18 4.88
C LYS A 227 -14.05 -12.63 4.84
N LYS A 228 -15.04 -13.52 4.71
CA LYS A 228 -16.46 -13.17 4.54
C LYS A 228 -17.02 -12.20 5.60
N ALA A 229 -16.65 -12.36 6.88
CA ALA A 229 -17.13 -11.48 7.95
C ALA A 229 -16.62 -10.04 7.76
N TRP A 230 -15.32 -9.89 7.52
CA TRP A 230 -14.70 -8.60 7.19
C TRP A 230 -15.29 -7.97 5.93
N ARG A 231 -15.46 -8.73 4.85
CA ARG A 231 -16.10 -8.25 3.61
C ARG A 231 -17.56 -7.84 3.80
N THR A 232 -18.27 -8.40 4.78
CA THR A 232 -19.65 -8.00 5.12
C THR A 232 -19.69 -6.72 5.97
N LEU A 233 -18.67 -6.46 6.80
CA LEU A 233 -18.57 -5.27 7.64
C LEU A 233 -17.95 -4.07 6.92
N TYR A 234 -16.81 -4.29 6.25
CA TYR A 234 -16.11 -3.27 5.48
C TYR A 234 -16.81 -3.02 4.15
N GLY A 235 -17.16 -4.08 3.41
CA GLY A 235 -17.69 -4.01 2.05
C GLY A 235 -16.74 -4.63 1.02
N LYS A 236 -16.81 -4.16 -0.23
CA LYS A 236 -16.00 -4.68 -1.35
C LYS A 236 -14.50 -4.50 -1.14
N GLU A 237 -13.71 -5.34 -1.82
CA GLU A 237 -12.25 -5.25 -1.83
C GLU A 237 -11.80 -3.98 -2.55
N GLY A 238 -10.85 -3.24 -1.96
CA GLY A 238 -10.31 -2.02 -2.54
C GLY A 238 -9.09 -2.29 -3.44
N SER A 239 -9.06 -1.71 -4.64
CA SER A 239 -7.87 -1.68 -5.50
C SER A 239 -6.67 -0.94 -4.86
N ARG A 240 -6.97 0.02 -3.96
CA ARG A 240 -6.01 0.92 -3.31
C ARG A 240 -5.64 0.50 -1.87
N LEU A 241 -6.04 -0.72 -1.47
CA LEU A 241 -5.63 -1.43 -0.25
C LEU A 241 -5.96 -0.73 1.09
N LYS A 242 -6.85 0.27 1.09
CA LYS A 242 -7.25 0.96 2.33
C LYS A 242 -8.01 0.04 3.30
N ASP A 243 -8.61 -1.01 2.78
CA ASP A 243 -9.22 -2.10 3.55
C ASP A 243 -8.19 -2.97 4.27
N MET A 244 -7.14 -3.40 3.56
CA MET A 244 -5.98 -4.09 4.12
C MET A 244 -5.27 -3.23 5.18
N GLU A 245 -5.25 -1.90 5.02
CA GLU A 245 -4.72 -0.99 6.04
C GLU A 245 -5.55 -1.00 7.33
N MET A 246 -6.88 -1.11 7.26
CA MET A 246 -7.69 -1.19 8.48
C MET A 246 -7.39 -2.48 9.29
N ILE A 247 -7.05 -3.57 8.62
CA ILE A 247 -6.57 -4.80 9.26
C ILE A 247 -5.20 -4.56 9.93
N LEU A 248 -4.30 -3.85 9.24
CA LEU A 248 -3.01 -3.45 9.78
C LEU A 248 -3.16 -2.54 11.01
N ARG A 249 -4.06 -1.54 10.97
CA ARG A 249 -4.38 -0.66 12.11
C ARG A 249 -4.91 -1.45 13.30
N PHE A 250 -5.85 -2.37 13.08
CA PHE A 250 -6.36 -3.24 14.13
C PHE A 250 -5.22 -3.97 14.87
N PHE A 251 -4.32 -4.64 14.16
CA PHE A 251 -3.22 -5.34 14.82
C PHE A 251 -2.21 -4.40 15.48
N ALA A 252 -1.83 -3.31 14.80
CA ALA A 252 -0.92 -2.30 15.34
C ALA A 252 -1.46 -1.70 16.65
N PHE A 253 -2.75 -1.35 16.72
CA PHE A 253 -3.36 -0.87 17.95
C PHE A 253 -3.63 -1.97 18.98
N LEU A 254 -3.99 -3.19 18.59
CA LEU A 254 -4.24 -4.31 19.52
C LEU A 254 -2.98 -4.64 20.34
N TYR A 255 -1.81 -4.67 19.70
CA TYR A 255 -0.55 -5.07 20.33
C TYR A 255 0.36 -3.88 20.72
N TYR A 256 0.26 -2.74 20.04
CA TYR A 256 1.20 -1.60 20.19
C TYR A 256 0.54 -0.23 20.44
N SER A 257 -0.77 -0.13 20.74
CA SER A 257 -1.42 1.19 21.01
C SER A 257 -0.74 2.03 22.09
N GLY A 258 -0.15 1.39 23.11
CA GLY A 258 0.64 2.08 24.15
C GLY A 258 1.92 2.75 23.63
N LYS A 259 2.36 2.44 22.41
CA LYS A 259 3.49 3.08 21.70
C LYS A 259 3.04 4.02 20.57
N TYR A 260 1.73 4.26 20.41
CA TYR A 260 1.24 5.15 19.37
C TYR A 260 1.80 6.56 19.54
N ARG A 261 2.38 7.07 18.46
CA ARG A 261 2.81 8.46 18.28
C ARG A 261 2.45 8.89 16.87
N ARG A 262 2.11 10.17 16.68
CA ARG A 262 1.89 10.68 15.32
C ARG A 262 3.20 10.74 14.53
N PRO A 263 3.18 10.52 13.21
CA PRO A 263 1.99 10.25 12.39
C PRO A 263 1.58 8.76 12.35
N MET A 264 0.31 8.51 12.01
CA MET A 264 -0.24 7.17 11.77
C MET A 264 0.60 6.39 10.75
N LYS A 265 1.04 7.05 9.66
CA LYS A 265 1.89 6.43 8.61
C LYS A 265 3.09 5.69 9.20
N ASP A 266 3.81 6.37 10.09
CA ASP A 266 5.04 5.92 10.74
C ASP A 266 4.77 4.82 11.79
N PHE A 267 3.69 4.95 12.58
CA PHE A 267 3.25 3.90 13.50
C PHE A 267 2.95 2.57 12.77
N LEU A 268 2.28 2.64 11.62
CA LEU A 268 1.96 1.46 10.81
C LEU A 268 3.20 0.91 10.09
N ASN A 269 4.12 1.75 9.63
CA ASN A 269 5.42 1.32 9.08
C ASN A 269 6.23 0.52 10.11
N ARG A 270 6.37 1.05 11.33
CA ARG A 270 7.11 0.37 12.42
C ARG A 270 6.46 -0.96 12.81
N TYR A 271 5.14 -1.08 12.77
CA TYR A 271 4.48 -2.37 13.03
C TYR A 271 4.63 -3.38 11.86
N MET A 272 4.59 -2.92 10.60
CA MET A 272 4.91 -3.77 9.43
C MET A 272 6.30 -4.39 9.56
N ALA A 273 7.33 -3.57 9.82
CA ALA A 273 8.70 -4.06 10.05
C ALA A 273 8.77 -5.03 11.25
N THR A 274 8.15 -4.65 12.38
CA THR A 274 8.16 -5.42 13.63
C THR A 274 7.67 -6.86 13.47
N ASN A 275 6.69 -7.13 12.60
CA ASN A 275 6.12 -8.47 12.41
C ASN A 275 6.21 -9.01 10.96
N GLN A 276 7.04 -8.43 10.08
CA GLN A 276 7.16 -8.80 8.66
C GLN A 276 7.31 -10.32 8.42
N HIS A 277 8.09 -10.98 9.29
CA HIS A 277 8.35 -12.43 9.30
C HIS A 277 7.70 -13.14 10.50
N LEU A 278 6.53 -12.64 10.95
CA LEU A 278 5.68 -13.24 12.00
C LEU A 278 6.36 -13.51 13.37
N LYS A 279 7.50 -12.85 13.64
CA LYS A 279 8.36 -13.05 14.83
C LYS A 279 7.77 -12.54 16.15
N LYS A 280 6.61 -11.87 16.15
CA LYS A 280 5.93 -11.34 17.34
C LYS A 280 4.53 -11.91 17.52
N GLN A 281 3.80 -12.06 16.43
CA GLN A 281 2.49 -12.71 16.37
C GLN A 281 2.47 -13.65 15.16
N SER A 282 2.19 -14.93 15.41
CA SER A 282 2.10 -15.95 14.37
C SER A 282 0.85 -15.78 13.50
N GLU A 283 0.89 -16.31 12.27
CA GLU A 283 -0.26 -16.32 11.36
C GLU A 283 -1.52 -16.90 12.02
N LYS A 284 -1.37 -17.95 12.84
CA LYS A 284 -2.48 -18.59 13.54
C LYS A 284 -3.14 -17.64 14.55
N GLU A 285 -2.36 -16.96 15.39
CA GLU A 285 -2.87 -16.00 16.37
C GLU A 285 -3.59 -14.83 15.69
N LEU A 286 -3.00 -14.31 14.61
CA LEU A 286 -3.56 -13.22 13.80
C LEU A 286 -4.88 -13.62 13.14
N ASN A 287 -4.95 -14.81 12.51
CA ASN A 287 -6.19 -15.34 11.94
C ASN A 287 -7.27 -15.53 13.03
N GLU A 288 -6.93 -16.22 14.12
CA GLU A 288 -7.90 -16.53 15.17
C GLU A 288 -8.49 -15.27 15.81
N ILE A 289 -7.70 -14.25 16.14
CA ILE A 289 -8.24 -13.06 16.80
C ILE A 289 -9.04 -12.18 15.82
N PHE A 290 -8.62 -12.09 14.56
CA PHE A 290 -9.33 -11.30 13.55
C PHE A 290 -10.67 -11.94 13.15
N GLU A 291 -10.70 -13.25 12.91
CA GLU A 291 -11.95 -13.96 12.58
C GLU A 291 -12.94 -13.89 13.75
N LYS A 292 -12.50 -14.16 14.98
CA LYS A 292 -13.38 -14.05 16.17
C LYS A 292 -13.91 -12.62 16.33
N THR A 293 -13.05 -11.60 16.23
CA THR A 293 -13.45 -10.19 16.37
C THR A 293 -14.45 -9.76 15.29
N THR A 294 -14.15 -10.02 14.01
CA THR A 294 -15.04 -9.63 12.90
C THR A 294 -16.35 -10.42 12.91
N GLN A 295 -16.33 -11.71 13.25
CA GLN A 295 -17.54 -12.51 13.37
C GLN A 295 -18.42 -12.03 14.54
N THR A 296 -17.85 -11.74 15.72
CA THR A 296 -18.59 -11.20 16.86
C THR A 296 -19.21 -9.84 16.56
N ILE A 297 -18.49 -8.91 15.93
CA ILE A 297 -19.05 -7.62 15.48
C ILE A 297 -20.22 -7.85 14.51
N LEU A 298 -20.06 -8.76 13.54
CA LEU A 298 -21.10 -9.03 12.54
C LEU A 298 -22.36 -9.69 13.13
N THR A 299 -22.23 -10.58 14.11
CA THR A 299 -23.40 -11.23 14.74
C THR A 299 -24.07 -10.39 15.82
N GLY A 300 -23.29 -9.60 16.57
CA GLY A 300 -23.79 -8.82 17.70
C GLY A 300 -24.23 -7.40 17.34
N ILE A 301 -23.51 -6.73 16.43
CA ILE A 301 -23.79 -5.34 16.03
C ILE A 301 -24.41 -5.28 14.62
N GLY A 302 -23.91 -6.10 13.69
CA GLY A 302 -24.38 -6.17 12.31
C GLY A 302 -23.52 -5.41 11.30
N ALA A 303 -23.83 -5.58 10.01
CA ALA A 303 -23.05 -5.10 8.86
C ALA A 303 -22.78 -3.57 8.82
N LYS A 304 -23.49 -2.76 9.62
CA LYS A 304 -23.31 -1.30 9.69
C LYS A 304 -22.41 -0.83 10.85
N ALA A 305 -21.79 -1.73 11.62
CA ALA A 305 -21.00 -1.39 12.81
C ALA A 305 -19.95 -0.28 12.59
N PHE A 306 -19.29 -0.25 11.43
CA PHE A 306 -18.25 0.75 11.08
C PHE A 306 -18.79 2.01 10.39
N ARG A 307 -20.11 2.17 10.30
CA ARG A 307 -20.79 3.27 9.57
C ARG A 307 -21.66 4.08 10.55
N PRO A 308 -21.08 4.84 11.49
CA PRO A 308 -21.82 5.58 12.53
C PRO A 308 -22.69 6.71 11.94
N SER A 309 -22.41 7.15 10.72
CA SER A 309 -23.17 8.18 10.01
C SER A 309 -23.06 7.98 8.49
N GLY A 310 -24.21 7.84 7.82
CA GLY A 310 -24.27 7.73 6.37
C GLY A 310 -23.84 6.37 5.80
N ARG A 311 -22.99 6.39 4.77
CA ARG A 311 -22.55 5.18 4.01
C ARG A 311 -21.05 4.89 4.11
N ALA A 312 -20.24 5.85 4.56
CA ALA A 312 -18.79 5.70 4.64
C ALA A 312 -18.36 4.88 5.86
N VAL A 313 -17.27 4.12 5.70
CA VAL A 313 -16.58 3.45 6.81
C VAL A 313 -15.75 4.49 7.56
N ASN A 314 -16.01 4.74 8.83
CA ASN A 314 -15.20 5.67 9.63
C ASN A 314 -14.01 4.90 10.24
N ALA A 315 -12.78 5.27 9.86
CA ALA A 315 -11.58 4.55 10.27
C ALA A 315 -11.36 4.55 11.78
N ALA A 316 -11.69 5.66 12.47
CA ALA A 316 -11.55 5.76 13.92
C ALA A 316 -12.50 4.81 14.67
N VAL A 317 -13.70 4.56 14.14
CA VAL A 317 -14.64 3.54 14.64
C VAL A 317 -14.18 2.11 14.32
N VAL A 318 -13.50 1.88 13.19
CA VAL A 318 -12.88 0.56 12.93
C VAL A 318 -11.77 0.29 13.94
N ASP A 319 -10.86 1.25 14.14
CA ASP A 319 -9.76 1.16 15.11
C ASP A 319 -10.29 0.78 16.50
N SER A 320 -11.29 1.53 17.00
CA SER A 320 -11.77 1.39 18.37
C SER A 320 -12.55 0.11 18.61
N LEU A 321 -13.53 -0.20 17.76
CA LEU A 321 -14.38 -1.39 17.93
C LEU A 321 -13.57 -2.67 17.78
N MET A 322 -12.73 -2.77 16.74
CA MET A 322 -11.91 -3.96 16.51
C MET A 322 -10.96 -4.20 17.70
N VAL A 323 -10.26 -3.17 18.17
CA VAL A 323 -9.30 -3.30 19.27
C VAL A 323 -10.00 -3.59 20.61
N GLY A 324 -11.07 -2.85 20.94
CA GLY A 324 -11.80 -3.03 22.19
C GLY A 324 -12.45 -4.42 22.29
N ILE A 325 -13.05 -4.90 21.19
CA ILE A 325 -13.69 -6.21 21.13
C ILE A 325 -12.64 -7.32 21.08
N GLY A 326 -11.55 -7.18 20.32
CA GLY A 326 -10.43 -8.12 20.34
C GLY A 326 -9.81 -8.27 21.74
N LYS A 327 -9.63 -7.15 22.47
CA LYS A 327 -9.17 -7.16 23.87
C LYS A 327 -10.19 -7.79 24.83
N ARG A 328 -11.50 -7.61 24.61
CA ARG A 328 -12.54 -8.29 25.40
C ARG A 328 -12.58 -9.79 25.10
N LEU A 329 -12.38 -10.20 23.85
CA LEU A 329 -12.32 -11.61 23.42
C LEU A 329 -11.10 -12.35 23.98
N ASN A 330 -9.95 -11.66 24.09
CA ASN A 330 -8.76 -12.18 24.79
C ASN A 330 -8.97 -12.39 26.30
N LYS A 331 -10.05 -11.85 26.89
CA LYS A 331 -10.44 -12.09 28.30
C LYS A 331 -11.56 -13.14 28.45
N GLY A 332 -12.14 -13.62 27.35
CA GLY A 332 -13.24 -14.59 27.33
C GLY A 332 -14.23 -14.33 26.19
N GLY A 333 -15.17 -15.24 25.93
CA GLY A 333 -16.23 -15.01 24.94
C GLY A 333 -17.16 -13.84 25.29
N ILE A 334 -17.96 -13.39 24.32
CA ILE A 334 -19.17 -12.58 24.52
C ILE A 334 -20.37 -13.52 24.31
N THR A 335 -21.31 -13.53 25.25
CA THR A 335 -22.47 -14.42 25.28
C THR A 335 -23.80 -13.68 25.19
N ASP A 336 -23.91 -12.46 25.72
CA ASP A 336 -25.12 -11.63 25.61
C ASP A 336 -25.02 -10.62 24.46
N ASN A 337 -25.42 -11.06 23.26
CA ASN A 337 -25.51 -10.19 22.07
C ASN A 337 -26.48 -8.99 22.24
N ARG A 338 -27.48 -9.06 23.14
CA ARG A 338 -28.43 -7.93 23.36
C ARG A 338 -27.78 -6.85 24.21
N ASN A 339 -27.12 -7.22 25.30
CA ASN A 339 -26.33 -6.30 26.11
C ASN A 339 -25.17 -5.72 25.28
N PHE A 340 -24.44 -6.56 24.53
CA PHE A 340 -23.38 -6.12 23.62
C PHE A 340 -23.85 -5.06 22.61
N LYS A 341 -24.98 -5.29 21.92
CA LYS A 341 -25.59 -4.31 21.01
C LYS A 341 -25.94 -3.00 21.73
N LYS A 342 -26.52 -3.10 22.94
CA LYS A 342 -26.88 -1.92 23.76
C LYS A 342 -25.65 -1.11 24.17
N GLN A 343 -24.54 -1.74 24.58
CA GLN A 343 -23.31 -1.01 24.91
C GLN A 343 -22.71 -0.32 23.67
N PHE A 344 -22.77 -0.96 22.50
CA PHE A 344 -22.39 -0.33 21.24
C PHE A 344 -23.25 0.92 20.95
N ASP A 345 -24.58 0.83 21.09
CA ASP A 345 -25.47 1.97 20.83
C ASP A 345 -25.21 3.13 21.81
N MET A 346 -25.08 2.81 23.11
CA MET A 346 -24.73 3.80 24.14
C MET A 346 -23.36 4.45 23.91
N LEU A 347 -22.38 3.70 23.39
CA LEU A 347 -21.06 4.24 23.03
C LEU A 347 -21.15 5.18 21.81
N MET A 348 -21.97 4.85 20.81
CA MET A 348 -22.18 5.72 19.63
C MET A 348 -22.97 6.99 19.97
N GLU A 349 -23.74 6.99 21.06
CA GLU A 349 -24.46 8.15 21.59
C GLU A 349 -23.63 9.02 22.56
N ASP A 350 -22.54 8.52 23.16
CA ASP A 350 -21.69 9.30 24.08
C ASP A 350 -21.01 10.48 23.34
N PRO A 351 -21.31 11.75 23.71
CA PRO A 351 -20.70 12.92 23.08
C PRO A 351 -19.16 12.86 23.06
N LYS A 352 -18.52 12.36 24.13
CA LYS A 352 -17.05 12.24 24.23
C LYS A 352 -16.51 11.29 23.18
N TYR A 353 -17.14 10.12 23.04
CA TYR A 353 -16.77 9.16 22.01
C TYR A 353 -16.96 9.77 20.62
N THR A 354 -18.10 10.41 20.35
CA THR A 354 -18.34 11.00 19.02
C THR A 354 -17.33 12.10 18.66
N GLU A 355 -16.76 12.83 19.63
CA GLU A 355 -15.72 13.84 19.40
C GLU A 355 -14.38 13.24 18.94
N THR A 356 -14.06 12.04 19.43
CA THR A 356 -12.80 11.32 19.11
C THR A 356 -12.77 10.71 17.71
N ILE A 357 -13.92 10.59 17.04
CA ILE A 357 -14.07 9.94 15.72
C ILE A 357 -14.40 10.91 14.57
N LYS A 358 -14.62 12.20 14.85
CA LYS A 358 -15.09 13.20 13.85
C LYS A 358 -13.98 14.07 13.21
N ALA A 359 -12.92 14.40 13.96
CA ALA A 359 -11.85 15.28 13.49
C ALA A 359 -10.61 15.15 14.39
N GLY A 360 -9.40 15.25 13.81
CA GLY A 360 -8.16 15.01 14.55
C GLY A 360 -8.05 13.54 15.01
N THR A 361 -8.59 12.60 14.24
CA THR A 361 -8.67 11.19 14.61
C THR A 361 -7.30 10.51 14.75
N ALA A 362 -6.23 11.11 14.22
CA ALA A 362 -4.85 10.72 14.45
C ALA A 362 -4.25 11.29 15.76
N GLU A 363 -4.89 12.23 16.47
CA GLU A 363 -4.39 12.82 17.71
C GLU A 363 -4.25 11.77 18.83
N GLU A 364 -3.08 11.72 19.47
CA GLU A 364 -2.75 10.70 20.48
C GLU A 364 -3.74 10.68 21.66
N ALA A 365 -4.25 11.86 22.05
CA ALA A 365 -5.30 11.99 23.05
C ALA A 365 -6.62 11.34 22.59
N LYS A 366 -7.06 11.61 21.35
CA LYS A 366 -8.30 11.06 20.78
C LYS A 366 -8.19 9.56 20.46
N VAL A 367 -7.02 9.10 20.03
CA VAL A 367 -6.69 7.67 19.88
C VAL A 367 -6.78 6.97 21.24
N LYS A 368 -6.08 7.48 22.26
CA LYS A 368 -6.08 6.90 23.60
C LYS A 368 -7.49 6.88 24.21
N GLU A 369 -8.25 7.96 24.06
CA GLU A 369 -9.59 8.09 24.64
C GLU A 369 -10.62 7.20 23.93
N ARG A 370 -10.61 7.11 22.58
CA ARG A 370 -11.55 6.22 21.87
C ARG A 370 -11.31 4.75 22.19
N LEU A 371 -10.04 4.35 22.33
CA LEU A 371 -9.68 3.00 22.77
C LEU A 371 -10.14 2.75 24.21
N ARG A 372 -9.87 3.68 25.14
CA ARG A 372 -10.29 3.59 26.55
C ARG A 372 -11.81 3.44 26.70
N LEU A 373 -12.59 4.35 26.10
CA LEU A 373 -14.06 4.33 26.17
C LEU A 373 -14.65 3.02 25.63
N THR A 374 -14.08 2.51 24.53
CA THR A 374 -14.56 1.27 23.89
C THR A 374 -14.16 0.02 24.68
N GLU A 375 -12.96 -0.01 25.26
CA GLU A 375 -12.52 -1.07 26.17
C GLU A 375 -13.36 -1.10 27.45
N GLU A 376 -13.74 0.05 28.00
CA GLU A 376 -14.62 0.15 29.16
C GLU A 376 -16.05 -0.31 28.85
N ALA A 377 -16.66 0.19 27.77
CA ALA A 377 -18.03 -0.16 27.36
C ALA A 377 -18.23 -1.67 27.16
N PHE A 378 -17.24 -2.37 26.60
CA PHE A 378 -17.32 -3.82 26.39
C PHE A 378 -16.73 -4.65 27.55
N SER A 379 -16.07 -4.04 28.54
CA SER A 379 -15.41 -4.77 29.64
C SER A 379 -16.34 -5.65 30.47
N GLN A 380 -17.58 -5.20 30.70
CA GLN A 380 -18.59 -5.87 31.54
C GLN A 380 -19.68 -6.61 30.74
N VAL A 381 -19.58 -6.66 29.42
CA VAL A 381 -20.49 -7.46 28.58
C VAL A 381 -20.18 -8.94 28.84
N PRO A 382 -21.15 -9.79 29.26
CA PRO A 382 -20.97 -11.23 29.40
C PRO A 382 -20.83 -11.94 28.05
#